data_AF-D4X879-F1
#
_entry.id   AF-D4X879-F1
#
_cell.length_a   1.000
_cell.length_b   1.000
_cell.length_c   1.000
_cell.angle_alpha   90.00
_cell.angle_beta   90.00
_cell.angle_gamma   90.00
#
_symmetry.space_group_name_H-M   'P 1'
#
loop_
_entity.id
_entity.type
_entity.pdbx_description
1 polymer ?
#
loop_
_entity_poly.entity_id
_entity_poly.type
_entity_poly.pdbx_seq_one_letter_code
_entity_poly.pdbx_strand_id
1 'polypeptide(L)'
;MHKDISTSKVFYRPIEAAIRWAGLLRYLPMILATIASPRVLPRSLNCPRWNECRLHSERIYDGILNGELPYGKNGITLNDPKLLNSLDLTVRHVDLKRWMRTHYPEHRPGFLFSRGERMAHPFITMETGQAILVERLALQAALEQARREMRELQEQHDTLLKQSSVLLASKQCEISERAETTYLNIIGGMLTLMLSQSPSGVPYSSFKTQEALVSALVAHYGGTMGITERTLNGKFANAKRYRLIRAHYLAQFLPHHEFDRTVAELFCGQQKLVATGKQVVAKGWRLLLAEPQADEDGDGAARSQVLPALRDGMACQIAGADIKALKTMPPKPYTQGELVKAMKGVARFVTDPRLKQKLKDTTGIGTEATRANIISGLIARGYIVKKGRSIRASDAAFTLIDAVPAAIADPGTTAVWEQALDMIEGGQLTLDVFIGKQAAWISQLIAQYGSTSLSIKVHRRRALAPDRREHPRREGGP
;
A
#
# COMPACT_ATOMS: atom_id res chain seq x y z
N MET A 1 16.76 -10.07 27.93
CA MET A 1 17.02 -11.35 27.22
C MET A 1 16.21 -12.45 27.87
N HIS A 2 14.98 -12.70 27.42
CA HIS A 2 14.27 -13.90 27.82
C HIS A 2 14.88 -15.07 27.06
N LYS A 3 15.59 -15.97 27.76
CA LYS A 3 15.92 -17.29 27.20
C LYS A 3 14.59 -17.96 26.87
N ASP A 4 14.31 -18.23 25.60
CA ASP A 4 13.17 -19.04 25.20
C ASP A 4 13.30 -20.41 25.87
N ILE A 5 12.48 -20.66 26.89
CA ILE A 5 12.47 -21.93 27.60
C ILE A 5 11.81 -22.94 26.68
N SER A 6 12.57 -23.94 26.23
CA SER A 6 12.05 -25.01 25.38
C SER A 6 10.79 -25.64 25.99
N THR A 7 9.74 -25.74 25.18
CA THR A 7 8.43 -26.29 25.54
C THR A 7 8.53 -27.77 25.88
N SER A 8 9.37 -28.52 25.16
CA SER A 8 9.69 -29.93 25.41
C SER A 8 11.18 -30.16 25.73
N LYS A 9 11.49 -31.25 26.43
CA LYS A 9 12.84 -31.72 26.78
C LYS A 9 12.88 -33.24 26.62
N VAL A 10 14.08 -33.81 26.53
CA VAL A 10 14.30 -35.27 26.46
C VAL A 10 13.97 -35.98 27.78
N PHE A 11 14.12 -35.26 28.90
CA PHE A 11 13.76 -35.70 30.25
C PHE A 11 13.40 -34.49 31.12
N TYR A 12 12.72 -34.74 32.24
CA TYR A 12 12.21 -33.71 33.14
C TYR A 12 12.45 -34.11 34.59
N ARG A 13 12.70 -33.13 35.47
CA ARG A 13 12.50 -33.34 36.91
C ARG A 13 10.98 -33.44 37.18
N PRO A 14 10.50 -34.20 38.17
CA PRO A 14 9.07 -34.34 38.45
C PRO A 14 8.33 -33.00 38.58
N ILE A 15 8.93 -32.06 39.31
CA ILE A 15 8.39 -30.71 39.48
C ILE A 15 8.37 -29.91 38.16
N GLU A 16 9.38 -30.07 37.30
CA GLU A 16 9.42 -29.41 35.99
C GLU A 16 8.36 -29.95 35.04
N ALA A 17 8.04 -31.25 35.13
CA ALA A 17 6.96 -31.88 34.39
C ALA A 17 5.60 -31.43 34.92
N ALA A 18 5.42 -31.36 36.24
CA ALA A 18 4.20 -30.87 36.88
C ALA A 18 3.88 -29.41 36.50
N ILE A 19 4.88 -28.52 36.50
CA ILE A 19 4.74 -27.12 36.07
C ILE A 19 4.28 -27.04 34.61
N ARG A 20 4.84 -27.89 33.72
CA ARG A 20 4.45 -27.95 32.31
C ARG A 20 3.05 -28.53 32.13
N TRP A 21 2.68 -29.53 32.94
CA TRP A 21 1.35 -30.13 32.94
C TRP A 21 0.29 -29.10 33.37
N ALA A 22 0.57 -28.29 34.40
CA ALA A 22 -0.33 -27.24 34.88
C ALA A 22 -0.37 -25.98 33.97
N GLY A 23 0.47 -25.91 32.93
CA GLY A 23 0.56 -24.74 32.04
C GLY A 23 1.27 -23.53 32.67
N LEU A 24 2.13 -23.74 33.66
CA LEU A 24 2.78 -22.69 34.45
C LEU A 24 4.23 -22.41 34.02
N LEU A 25 4.59 -22.70 32.76
CA LEU A 25 5.97 -22.59 32.25
C LEU A 25 6.56 -21.17 32.45
N ARG A 26 5.73 -20.13 32.38
CA ARG A 26 6.14 -18.73 32.62
C ARG A 26 6.60 -18.45 34.06
N TYR A 27 6.12 -19.24 35.03
CA TYR A 27 6.47 -19.14 36.44
C TYR A 27 7.60 -20.10 36.86
N LEU A 28 8.15 -20.87 35.91
CA LEU A 28 9.18 -21.89 36.19
C LEU A 28 10.36 -21.36 37.02
N PRO A 29 10.99 -20.20 36.70
CA PRO A 29 12.11 -19.70 37.48
C PRO A 29 11.72 -19.33 38.93
N MET A 30 10.56 -18.72 39.11
CA MET A 30 10.04 -18.31 40.42
C MET A 30 9.70 -19.52 41.30
N ILE A 31 9.04 -20.52 40.71
CA ILE A 31 8.64 -21.75 41.42
C ILE A 31 9.90 -22.53 41.85
N LEU A 32 10.86 -22.72 40.92
CA LEU A 32 12.10 -23.43 41.24
C LEU A 32 12.95 -22.71 42.30
N ALA A 33 12.93 -21.37 42.34
CA ALA A 33 13.64 -20.61 43.36
C ALA A 33 13.02 -20.73 44.77
N THR A 34 11.74 -21.08 44.86
CA THR A 34 11.01 -21.15 46.14
C THR A 34 11.01 -22.56 46.76
N ILE A 35 11.33 -23.59 45.97
CA ILE A 35 11.27 -24.98 46.41
C ILE A 35 12.62 -25.41 46.99
N ALA A 36 12.65 -25.66 48.29
CA ALA A 36 13.84 -26.17 48.97
C ALA A 36 14.01 -27.70 48.86
N SER A 37 12.91 -28.43 48.65
CA SER A 37 12.92 -29.90 48.55
C SER A 37 12.00 -30.38 47.42
N PRO A 38 12.44 -31.35 46.60
CA PRO A 38 11.68 -31.80 45.44
C PRO A 38 10.38 -32.55 45.80
N ARG A 39 10.18 -32.90 47.08
CA ARG A 39 8.98 -33.58 47.60
C ARG A 39 8.11 -32.71 48.51
N VAL A 40 8.64 -31.60 49.04
CA VAL A 40 7.91 -30.73 49.98
C VAL A 40 7.65 -29.40 49.29
N LEU A 41 6.44 -29.28 48.74
CA LEU A 41 5.99 -28.08 48.05
C LEU A 41 5.24 -27.14 49.02
N PRO A 42 5.47 -25.80 48.96
CA PRO A 42 4.74 -24.83 49.77
C PRO A 42 3.22 -24.96 49.65
N ARG A 43 2.49 -24.79 50.76
CA ARG A 43 1.03 -24.91 50.78
C ARG A 43 0.33 -23.89 49.89
N SER A 44 0.83 -22.66 49.89
CA SER A 44 0.38 -21.56 49.03
C SER A 44 1.58 -20.92 48.35
N LEU A 45 1.38 -20.49 47.10
CA LEU A 45 2.34 -19.73 46.32
C LEU A 45 1.56 -18.74 45.45
N ASN A 46 2.08 -17.54 45.24
CA ASN A 46 1.43 -16.51 44.42
C ASN A 46 1.57 -16.83 42.93
N CYS A 47 0.96 -17.94 42.48
CA CYS A 47 0.84 -18.30 41.08
C CYS A 47 -0.54 -18.94 40.79
N PRO A 48 -1.14 -18.63 39.63
CA PRO A 48 -2.40 -19.24 39.24
C PRO A 48 -2.24 -20.77 39.15
N ARG A 49 -3.28 -21.54 39.51
CA ARG A 49 -3.30 -23.01 39.41
C ARG A 49 -2.19 -23.73 40.18
N TRP A 50 -1.63 -23.12 41.24
CA TRP A 50 -0.60 -23.75 42.09
C TRP A 50 -1.04 -25.10 42.66
N ASN A 51 -2.29 -25.18 43.12
CA ASN A 51 -2.85 -26.42 43.68
C ASN A 51 -2.85 -27.56 42.65
N GLU A 52 -3.10 -27.27 41.38
CA GLU A 52 -3.04 -28.26 40.30
C GLU A 52 -1.60 -28.71 40.03
N CYS A 53 -0.65 -27.77 40.05
CA CYS A 53 0.78 -28.10 39.93
C CYS A 53 1.25 -29.02 41.06
N ARG A 54 0.80 -28.79 42.29
CA ARG A 54 1.08 -29.68 43.44
C ARG A 54 0.50 -31.07 43.21
N LEU A 55 -0.77 -31.15 42.84
CA LEU A 55 -1.44 -32.41 42.56
C LEU A 55 -0.75 -33.20 41.42
N HIS A 56 -0.33 -32.53 40.35
CA HIS A 56 0.42 -33.17 39.27
C HIS A 56 1.79 -33.67 39.72
N SER A 57 2.48 -32.93 40.58
CA SER A 57 3.75 -33.38 41.17
C SER A 57 3.53 -34.62 42.04
N GLU A 58 2.50 -34.63 42.88
CA GLU A 58 2.14 -35.77 43.73
C GLU A 58 1.82 -37.01 42.87
N ARG A 59 1.03 -36.87 41.80
CA ARG A 59 0.73 -37.97 40.86
C ARG A 59 1.97 -38.55 40.19
N ILE A 60 2.92 -37.69 39.79
CA ILE A 60 4.17 -38.17 39.17
C ILE A 60 4.99 -38.97 40.18
N TYR A 61 5.08 -38.52 41.43
CA TYR A 61 5.77 -39.28 42.48
C TYR A 61 5.02 -40.55 42.86
N ASP A 62 3.69 -40.54 42.86
CA ASP A 62 2.87 -41.73 43.09
C ASP A 62 3.14 -42.80 42.03
N GLY A 63 3.15 -42.43 40.75
CA GLY A 63 3.53 -43.35 39.67
C GLY A 63 4.96 -43.88 39.80
N ILE A 64 5.90 -43.08 40.29
CA ILE A 64 7.27 -43.51 40.56
C ILE A 64 7.33 -44.52 41.72
N LEU A 65 6.66 -44.22 42.83
CA LEU A 65 6.69 -45.02 44.06
C LEU A 65 6.00 -46.38 43.88
N ASN A 66 4.97 -46.43 43.04
CA ASN A 66 4.25 -47.66 42.69
C ASN A 66 4.87 -48.43 41.52
N GLY A 67 6.01 -47.97 40.97
CA GLY A 67 6.73 -48.65 39.90
C GLY A 67 6.09 -48.54 38.51
N GLU A 68 5.09 -47.67 38.33
CA GLU A 68 4.42 -47.42 37.05
C GLU A 68 5.23 -46.50 36.13
N LEU A 69 6.01 -45.60 36.71
CA LEU A 69 6.79 -44.58 36.00
C LEU A 69 8.29 -44.77 36.23
N PRO A 70 9.04 -45.28 35.24
CA PRO A 70 10.48 -45.43 35.33
C PRO A 70 11.19 -44.08 35.54
N TYR A 71 12.23 -44.09 36.38
CA TYR A 71 12.98 -42.88 36.74
C TYR A 71 14.49 -43.15 36.84
N GLY A 72 15.27 -42.09 36.88
CA GLY A 72 16.71 -42.18 37.10
C GLY A 72 17.35 -40.81 37.12
N LYS A 73 18.57 -40.69 36.58
CA LYS A 73 19.38 -39.47 36.66
C LYS A 73 19.88 -39.07 35.28
N ASN A 74 19.83 -37.76 34.98
CA ASN A 74 20.29 -37.18 33.71
C ASN A 74 19.71 -37.88 32.45
N GLY A 75 18.46 -38.34 32.53
CA GLY A 75 17.79 -39.02 31.40
C GLY A 75 18.14 -40.50 31.21
N ILE A 76 18.95 -41.09 32.09
CA ILE A 76 19.23 -42.53 32.14
C ILE A 76 18.30 -43.16 33.18
N THR A 77 17.52 -44.16 32.77
CA THR A 77 16.63 -44.92 33.67
C THR A 77 17.46 -45.88 34.52
N LEU A 78 17.36 -45.76 35.85
CA LEU A 78 18.12 -46.56 36.81
C LEU A 78 17.21 -47.24 37.85
N ASN A 79 16.04 -46.65 38.14
CA ASN A 79 15.11 -47.08 39.18
C ASN A 79 15.76 -47.29 40.56
N ASP A 80 16.83 -46.53 40.86
CA ASP A 80 17.54 -46.58 42.14
C ASP A 80 16.75 -45.83 43.23
N PRO A 81 16.29 -46.51 44.31
CA PRO A 81 15.57 -45.87 45.41
C PRO A 81 16.31 -44.71 46.06
N LYS A 82 17.65 -44.66 46.00
CA LYS A 82 18.45 -43.55 46.53
C LYS A 82 18.16 -42.21 45.84
N LEU A 83 17.62 -42.25 44.62
CA LEU A 83 17.27 -41.05 43.86
C LEU A 83 15.93 -40.44 44.28
N LEU A 84 15.07 -41.15 45.01
CA LEU A 84 13.69 -40.70 45.33
C LEU A 84 13.64 -39.35 46.07
N ASN A 85 14.69 -39.02 46.84
CA ASN A 85 14.81 -37.75 47.54
C ASN A 85 15.86 -36.80 46.91
N SER A 86 16.44 -37.18 45.76
CA SER A 86 17.47 -36.40 45.07
C SER A 86 16.87 -35.34 44.15
N LEU A 87 17.51 -34.17 44.12
CA LEU A 87 17.21 -33.11 43.14
C LEU A 87 17.59 -33.50 41.69
N ASP A 88 18.38 -34.56 41.53
CA ASP A 88 18.82 -35.08 40.24
C ASP A 88 17.86 -36.11 39.65
N LEU A 89 16.76 -36.43 40.34
CA LEU A 89 15.76 -37.36 39.82
C LEU A 89 15.14 -36.80 38.54
N THR A 90 15.15 -37.62 37.50
CA THR A 90 14.61 -37.31 36.19
C THR A 90 13.74 -38.45 35.67
N VAL A 91 12.71 -38.09 34.92
CA VAL A 91 11.84 -38.99 34.17
C VAL A 91 12.01 -38.68 32.69
N ARG A 92 12.20 -39.71 31.86
CA ARG A 92 12.34 -39.53 30.40
C ARG A 92 11.01 -39.11 29.80
N HIS A 93 11.08 -38.28 28.75
CA HIS A 93 9.90 -37.82 28.02
C HIS A 93 9.03 -38.99 27.52
N VAL A 94 9.68 -40.02 26.97
CA VAL A 94 8.99 -41.20 26.39
C VAL A 94 8.24 -41.98 27.47
N ASP A 95 8.86 -42.15 28.64
CA ASP A 95 8.28 -42.90 29.76
C ASP A 95 7.11 -42.13 30.38
N LEU A 96 7.28 -40.82 30.58
CA LEU A 96 6.19 -39.95 31.06
C LEU A 96 5.03 -39.88 30.07
N LYS A 97 5.31 -39.76 28.76
CA LYS A 97 4.30 -39.78 27.71
C LYS A 97 3.52 -41.10 27.68
N ARG A 98 4.21 -42.24 27.85
CA ARG A 98 3.58 -43.56 27.91
C ARG A 98 2.70 -43.70 29.14
N TRP A 99 3.21 -43.38 30.32
CA TRP A 99 2.46 -43.43 31.57
C TRP A 99 1.20 -42.55 31.52
N MET A 100 1.32 -41.31 31.03
CA MET A 100 0.16 -40.42 30.89
C MET A 100 -0.87 -40.95 29.88
N ARG A 101 -0.44 -41.62 28.80
CA ARG A 101 -1.36 -42.22 27.82
C ARG A 101 -2.19 -43.34 28.45
N THR A 102 -1.61 -44.09 29.40
CA THR A 102 -2.28 -45.21 30.07
C THR A 102 -3.15 -44.75 31.24
N HIS A 103 -2.64 -43.92 32.13
CA HIS A 103 -3.30 -43.58 33.41
C HIS A 103 -4.10 -42.27 33.37
N TYR A 104 -3.80 -41.36 32.44
CA TYR A 104 -4.48 -40.05 32.31
C TYR A 104 -4.78 -39.68 30.84
N PRO A 105 -5.53 -40.53 30.10
CA PRO A 105 -5.72 -40.39 28.65
C PRO A 105 -6.39 -39.08 28.22
N GLU A 106 -7.14 -38.43 29.10
CA GLU A 106 -7.87 -37.18 28.84
C GLU A 106 -7.02 -35.90 29.00
N HIS A 107 -5.90 -35.95 29.75
CA HIS A 107 -5.17 -34.73 30.12
C HIS A 107 -4.20 -34.22 29.04
N ARG A 108 -3.64 -35.13 28.23
CA ARG A 108 -2.71 -34.92 27.10
C ARG A 108 -2.03 -33.54 27.00
N PRO A 109 -1.11 -33.20 27.92
CA PRO A 109 -0.51 -31.88 27.95
C PRO A 109 0.38 -31.64 26.73
N GLY A 110 0.36 -30.42 26.20
CA GLY A 110 1.01 -30.06 24.92
C GLY A 110 2.53 -30.22 24.89
N PHE A 111 3.20 -30.38 26.04
CA PHE A 111 4.64 -30.66 26.10
C PHE A 111 5.01 -32.12 25.83
N LEU A 112 4.04 -33.04 25.88
CA LEU A 112 4.22 -34.48 25.59
C LEU A 112 3.48 -34.92 24.31
N PHE A 113 2.35 -34.28 24.01
CA PHE A 113 1.47 -34.67 22.90
C PHE A 113 1.38 -33.56 21.85
N SER A 114 1.60 -33.93 20.59
CA SER A 114 1.44 -33.04 19.45
C SER A 114 -0.02 -32.55 19.31
N ARG A 115 -0.26 -31.50 18.50
CA ARG A 115 -1.62 -31.01 18.25
C ARG A 115 -2.54 -32.11 17.70
N GLY A 116 -2.03 -32.94 16.78
CA GLY A 116 -2.78 -34.08 16.24
C GLY A 116 -3.14 -35.11 17.31
N GLU A 117 -2.19 -35.49 18.17
CA GLU A 117 -2.44 -36.43 19.28
C GLU A 117 -3.39 -35.88 20.35
N ARG A 118 -3.43 -34.55 20.53
CA ARG A 118 -4.37 -33.89 21.45
C ARG A 118 -5.79 -33.85 20.88
N MET A 119 -5.94 -33.74 19.57
CA MET A 119 -7.24 -33.72 18.89
C MET A 119 -7.82 -35.12 18.63
N ALA A 120 -6.97 -36.14 18.56
CA ALA A 120 -7.40 -37.51 18.31
C ALA A 120 -7.93 -38.18 19.59
N HIS A 121 -9.24 -38.13 19.87
CA HIS A 121 -9.83 -38.81 21.05
C HIS A 121 -9.41 -40.29 21.14
N PRO A 122 -9.15 -40.83 22.36
CA PRO A 122 -8.56 -42.18 22.54
C PRO A 122 -9.43 -43.33 22.02
N PHE A 123 -10.69 -43.06 21.70
CA PHE A 123 -11.65 -43.98 21.12
C PHE A 123 -12.39 -43.20 20.03
N ILE A 124 -12.40 -43.66 18.77
CA ILE A 124 -13.32 -43.09 17.78
C ILE A 124 -14.72 -43.51 18.22
N THR A 125 -15.39 -42.67 18.99
CA THR A 125 -16.78 -42.86 19.38
C THR A 125 -17.68 -42.71 18.16
N MET A 126 -18.81 -43.42 18.16
CA MET A 126 -19.81 -43.34 17.10
C MET A 126 -20.27 -41.89 16.87
N GLU A 127 -20.32 -41.07 17.93
CA GLU A 127 -20.60 -39.63 17.89
C GLU A 127 -19.54 -38.82 17.12
N THR A 128 -18.25 -39.15 17.26
CA THR A 128 -17.17 -38.48 16.49
C THR A 128 -17.25 -38.86 15.01
N GLY A 129 -17.58 -40.13 14.71
CA GLY A 129 -17.83 -40.58 13.34
C GLY A 129 -19.05 -39.87 12.72
N GLN A 130 -20.13 -39.70 13.49
CA GLN A 130 -21.31 -38.93 13.08
C GLN A 130 -20.97 -37.46 12.85
N ALA A 131 -20.17 -36.83 13.71
CA ALA A 131 -19.75 -35.44 13.55
C ALA A 131 -18.94 -35.23 12.25
N ILE A 132 -17.99 -36.12 11.95
CA ILE A 132 -17.21 -36.07 10.70
C ILE A 132 -18.11 -36.31 9.47
N LEU A 133 -19.10 -37.21 9.56
CA LEU A 133 -20.07 -37.42 8.49
C LEU A 133 -20.94 -36.18 8.26
N VAL A 134 -21.40 -35.52 9.32
CA VAL A 134 -22.15 -34.25 9.24
C VAL A 134 -21.29 -33.16 8.61
N GLU A 135 -20.01 -33.03 9.01
CA GLU A 135 -19.08 -32.06 8.42
C GLU A 135 -18.81 -32.35 6.93
N ARG A 136 -18.61 -33.62 6.55
CA ARG A 136 -18.47 -34.02 5.15
C ARG A 136 -19.72 -33.67 4.34
N LEU A 137 -20.91 -33.96 4.86
CA LEU A 137 -22.17 -33.63 4.19
C LEU A 137 -22.36 -32.11 4.06
N ALA A 138 -22.00 -31.35 5.09
CA ALA A 138 -22.02 -29.88 5.05
C ALA A 138 -21.05 -29.33 3.98
N LEU A 139 -19.84 -29.88 3.88
CA LEU A 139 -18.87 -29.50 2.85
C LEU A 139 -19.35 -29.88 1.44
N GLN A 140 -19.99 -31.05 1.28
CA GLN A 140 -20.60 -31.43 -0.01
C GLN A 140 -21.73 -30.47 -0.41
N ALA A 141 -22.60 -30.10 0.53
CA ALA A 141 -23.67 -29.13 0.29
C ALA A 141 -23.11 -27.75 -0.08
N ALA A 142 -22.08 -27.28 0.62
CA ALA A 142 -21.41 -26.01 0.32
C ALA A 142 -20.76 -26.01 -1.07
N LEU A 143 -20.13 -27.12 -1.47
CA LEU A 143 -19.54 -27.29 -2.80
C LEU A 143 -20.61 -27.30 -3.91
N GLU A 144 -21.75 -27.95 -3.67
CA GLU A 144 -22.88 -27.91 -4.59
C GLU A 144 -23.52 -26.52 -4.70
N GLN A 145 -23.59 -25.78 -3.59
CA GLN A 145 -24.03 -24.39 -3.59
C GLN A 145 -23.08 -23.51 -4.41
N ALA A 146 -21.77 -23.58 -4.16
CA ALA A 146 -20.78 -22.82 -4.93
C ALA A 146 -20.82 -23.16 -6.43
N ARG A 147 -21.04 -24.43 -6.79
CA ARG A 147 -21.25 -24.84 -8.19
C ARG A 147 -22.53 -24.28 -8.80
N ARG A 148 -23.61 -24.15 -8.01
CA ARG A 148 -24.86 -23.50 -8.46
C ARG A 148 -24.64 -22.01 -8.68
N GLU A 149 -24.03 -21.31 -7.73
CA GLU A 149 -23.70 -19.89 -7.85
C GLU A 149 -22.82 -19.62 -9.07
N MET A 150 -21.82 -20.47 -9.34
CA MET A 150 -20.99 -20.37 -10.54
C MET A 150 -21.82 -20.51 -11.83
N ARG A 151 -22.74 -21.48 -11.89
CA ARG A 151 -23.60 -21.67 -13.07
C ARG A 151 -24.55 -20.49 -13.27
N GLU A 152 -25.15 -19.98 -12.20
CA GLU A 152 -26.02 -18.82 -12.26
C GLU A 152 -25.26 -17.57 -12.76
N LEU A 153 -24.05 -17.34 -12.25
CA LEU A 153 -23.18 -16.27 -12.74
C LEU A 153 -22.80 -16.44 -14.22
N GLN A 154 -22.57 -17.68 -14.67
CA GLN A 154 -22.31 -17.97 -16.09
C GLN A 154 -23.53 -17.67 -16.96
N GLU A 155 -24.73 -18.08 -16.55
CA GLU A 155 -25.96 -17.78 -17.28
C GLU A 155 -26.26 -16.27 -17.32
N GLN A 156 -26.03 -15.56 -16.21
CA GLN A 156 -26.13 -14.10 -16.15
C GLN A 156 -25.13 -13.45 -17.11
N HIS A 157 -23.88 -13.94 -17.15
CA HIS A 157 -22.86 -13.46 -18.08
C HIS A 157 -23.28 -13.66 -19.55
N ASP A 158 -23.75 -14.86 -19.90
CA ASP A 158 -24.22 -15.17 -21.26
C ASP A 158 -25.44 -14.33 -21.67
N THR A 159 -26.34 -14.08 -20.72
CA THR A 159 -27.51 -13.23 -20.93
C THR A 159 -27.09 -11.78 -21.17
N LEU A 160 -26.18 -11.24 -20.36
CA LEU A 160 -25.61 -9.90 -20.53
C LEU A 160 -24.85 -9.77 -21.85
N LEU A 161 -24.10 -10.80 -22.28
CA LEU A 161 -23.44 -10.83 -23.57
C LEU A 161 -24.43 -10.74 -24.73
N LYS A 162 -25.53 -11.52 -24.68
CA LYS A 162 -26.59 -11.45 -25.68
C LYS A 162 -27.25 -10.07 -25.70
N GLN A 163 -27.60 -9.52 -24.53
CA GLN A 163 -28.16 -8.17 -24.41
C GLN A 163 -27.20 -7.09 -24.93
N SER A 164 -25.90 -7.21 -24.65
CA SER A 164 -24.88 -6.28 -25.13
C SER A 164 -24.78 -6.33 -26.66
N SER A 165 -24.79 -7.51 -27.27
CA SER A 165 -24.78 -7.64 -28.74
C SER A 165 -25.99 -6.98 -29.41
N VAL A 166 -27.18 -7.10 -28.81
CA VAL A 166 -28.42 -6.46 -29.27
C VAL A 166 -28.40 -4.95 -29.04
N LEU A 167 -27.86 -4.47 -27.91
CA LEU A 167 -27.67 -3.04 -27.64
C LEU A 167 -26.65 -2.41 -28.60
N LEU A 168 -25.58 -3.12 -28.95
CA LEU A 168 -24.59 -2.67 -29.93
C LEU A 168 -25.17 -2.63 -31.35
N ALA A 169 -26.04 -3.57 -31.71
CA ALA A 169 -26.77 -3.55 -32.98
C ALA A 169 -27.80 -2.41 -33.04
N SER A 170 -28.46 -2.09 -31.92
CA SER A 170 -29.52 -1.05 -31.84
C SER A 170 -28.99 0.37 -31.58
N LYS A 171 -27.75 0.53 -31.10
CA LYS A 171 -27.05 1.83 -30.99
C LYS A 171 -25.83 1.86 -31.91
N GLN A 172 -26.04 1.75 -33.22
CA GLN A 172 -25.10 2.41 -34.12
C GLN A 172 -25.19 3.91 -33.80
N CYS A 173 -24.17 4.44 -33.16
CA CYS A 173 -24.06 5.87 -32.91
C CYS A 173 -23.90 6.52 -34.29
N GLU A 174 -25.00 6.98 -34.88
CA GLU A 174 -24.97 7.66 -36.18
C GLU A 174 -24.05 8.88 -36.05
N ILE A 175 -22.86 8.76 -36.62
CA ILE A 175 -21.93 9.87 -36.75
C ILE A 175 -22.61 10.85 -37.70
N SER A 176 -22.76 12.12 -37.31
CA SER A 176 -23.33 13.09 -38.24
C SER A 176 -22.52 13.15 -39.52
N GLU A 177 -23.18 13.33 -40.66
CA GLU A 177 -22.56 13.37 -42.00
C GLU A 177 -21.35 14.35 -42.05
N ARG A 178 -21.47 15.48 -41.34
CA ARG A 178 -20.39 16.45 -41.16
C ARG A 178 -19.19 15.90 -40.37
N ALA A 179 -19.44 15.17 -39.29
CA ALA A 179 -18.40 14.56 -38.48
C ALA A 179 -17.73 13.39 -39.22
N GLU A 180 -18.51 12.60 -39.97
CA GLU A 180 -18.01 11.52 -40.81
C GLU A 180 -17.08 12.07 -41.90
N THR A 181 -17.51 13.08 -42.65
CA THR A 181 -16.69 13.78 -43.65
C THR A 181 -15.39 14.30 -43.03
N THR A 182 -15.45 14.89 -41.84
CA THR A 182 -14.27 15.36 -41.11
C THR A 182 -13.30 14.21 -40.80
N TYR A 183 -13.81 13.08 -40.30
CA TYR A 183 -12.96 11.92 -40.01
C TYR A 183 -12.37 11.29 -41.27
N LEU A 184 -13.16 11.13 -42.33
CA LEU A 184 -12.70 10.59 -43.60
C LEU A 184 -11.60 11.44 -44.22
N ASN A 185 -11.73 12.78 -44.19
CA ASN A 185 -10.69 13.69 -44.68
C ASN A 185 -9.40 13.56 -43.86
N ILE A 186 -9.51 13.48 -42.52
CA ILE A 186 -8.34 13.32 -41.65
C ILE A 186 -7.67 11.96 -41.91
N ILE A 187 -8.43 10.87 -41.99
CA ILE A 187 -7.92 9.51 -42.22
C ILE A 187 -7.28 9.41 -43.61
N GLY A 188 -7.97 9.86 -44.65
CA GLY A 188 -7.48 9.86 -46.03
C GLY A 188 -6.22 10.72 -46.19
N GLY A 189 -6.21 11.92 -45.59
CA GLY A 189 -5.03 12.78 -45.53
C GLY A 189 -3.86 12.09 -44.83
N MET A 190 -4.09 11.46 -43.67
CA MET A 190 -3.06 10.72 -42.95
C MET A 190 -2.50 9.54 -43.75
N LEU A 191 -3.37 8.71 -44.36
CA LEU A 191 -2.94 7.56 -45.14
C LEU A 191 -2.12 7.98 -46.36
N THR A 192 -2.60 8.97 -47.11
CA THR A 192 -1.90 9.49 -48.29
C THR A 192 -0.55 10.08 -47.90
N LEU A 193 -0.51 10.85 -46.80
CA LEU A 193 0.72 11.45 -46.30
C LEU A 193 1.71 10.38 -45.85
N MET A 194 1.28 9.35 -45.10
CA MET A 194 2.14 8.25 -44.66
C MET A 194 2.67 7.37 -45.80
N LEU A 195 1.93 7.28 -46.91
CA LEU A 195 2.35 6.54 -48.11
C LEU A 195 3.21 7.38 -49.08
N SER A 196 3.40 8.68 -48.79
CA SER A 196 4.16 9.59 -49.64
C SER A 196 5.59 9.85 -49.15
N GLN A 197 6.34 10.63 -49.92
CA GLN A 197 7.71 11.02 -49.63
C GLN A 197 7.81 12.55 -49.56
N SER A 198 8.77 13.03 -48.76
CA SER A 198 9.14 14.45 -48.75
C SER A 198 9.70 14.90 -50.11
N PRO A 199 9.74 16.21 -50.40
CA PRO A 199 10.38 16.75 -51.61
C PRO A 199 11.84 16.30 -51.77
N SER A 200 12.50 15.93 -50.68
CA SER A 200 13.87 15.43 -50.61
C SER A 200 13.99 13.90 -50.76
N GLY A 201 12.89 13.19 -51.04
CA GLY A 201 12.84 11.73 -51.23
C GLY A 201 12.75 10.89 -49.95
N VAL A 202 12.72 11.51 -48.77
CA VAL A 202 12.57 10.77 -47.49
C VAL A 202 11.12 10.30 -47.31
N PRO A 203 10.85 9.00 -47.07
CA PRO A 203 9.49 8.50 -46.85
C PRO A 203 8.87 9.05 -45.56
N TYR A 204 7.62 9.54 -45.63
CA TYR A 204 6.83 9.98 -44.47
C TYR A 204 6.23 8.82 -43.64
N SER A 205 6.65 7.59 -43.94
CA SER A 205 6.20 6.33 -43.32
C SER A 205 6.12 6.32 -41.78
N SER A 206 6.79 7.23 -41.07
CA SER A 206 6.59 7.45 -39.64
C SER A 206 6.83 8.91 -39.22
N PHE A 207 5.95 9.44 -38.37
CA PHE A 207 6.13 10.72 -37.69
C PHE A 207 6.55 10.48 -36.24
N LYS A 208 7.59 11.18 -35.78
CA LYS A 208 8.09 11.05 -34.39
C LYS A 208 7.23 11.77 -33.36
N THR A 209 6.52 12.81 -33.78
CA THR A 209 5.68 13.62 -32.88
C THR A 209 4.33 13.90 -33.52
N GLN A 210 3.31 14.10 -32.67
CA GLN A 210 1.98 14.49 -33.13
C GLN A 210 2.02 15.87 -33.79
N GLU A 211 2.84 16.78 -33.27
CA GLU A 211 3.02 18.13 -33.81
C GLU A 211 3.57 18.08 -35.24
N ALA A 212 4.54 17.20 -35.52
CA ALA A 212 5.08 17.02 -36.86
C ALA A 212 4.03 16.49 -37.84
N LEU A 213 3.20 15.53 -37.39
CA LEU A 213 2.08 15.00 -38.19
C LEU A 213 1.04 16.09 -38.48
N VAL A 214 0.63 16.87 -37.47
CA VAL A 214 -0.33 17.96 -37.63
C VAL A 214 0.19 19.02 -38.60
N SER A 215 1.46 19.42 -38.44
CA SER A 215 2.09 20.39 -39.33
C SER A 215 2.14 19.90 -40.78
N ALA A 216 2.46 18.62 -41.01
CA ALA A 216 2.50 18.04 -42.35
C ALA A 216 1.11 17.95 -42.99
N LEU A 217 0.09 17.52 -42.24
CA LEU A 217 -1.29 17.45 -42.72
C LEU A 217 -1.84 18.82 -43.11
N VAL A 218 -1.60 19.84 -42.29
CA VAL A 218 -2.04 21.21 -42.57
C VAL A 218 -1.31 21.79 -43.78
N ALA A 219 -0.01 21.48 -43.96
CA ALA A 219 0.76 21.94 -45.11
C ALA A 219 0.30 21.31 -46.43
N HIS A 220 -0.01 20.01 -46.44
CA HIS A 220 -0.35 19.29 -47.67
C HIS A 220 -1.85 19.31 -48.02
N TYR A 221 -2.73 19.43 -47.03
CA TYR A 221 -4.19 19.36 -47.20
C TYR A 221 -4.92 20.55 -46.54
N GLY A 222 -4.22 21.68 -46.40
CA GLY A 222 -4.80 22.92 -45.90
C GLY A 222 -6.00 23.34 -46.76
N GLY A 223 -7.13 23.64 -46.12
CA GLY A 223 -8.38 24.03 -46.79
C GLY A 223 -9.41 22.90 -46.92
N THR A 224 -9.02 21.64 -46.73
CA THR A 224 -9.97 20.54 -46.63
C THR A 224 -10.73 20.58 -45.31
N MET A 225 -12.04 20.28 -45.35
CA MET A 225 -12.89 20.29 -44.16
C MET A 225 -12.33 19.39 -43.06
N GLY A 226 -12.08 19.99 -41.88
CA GLY A 226 -11.58 19.28 -40.71
C GLY A 226 -10.06 19.25 -40.57
N ILE A 227 -9.31 19.63 -41.60
CA ILE A 227 -7.84 19.70 -41.58
C ILE A 227 -7.39 21.12 -41.22
N THR A 228 -7.55 21.44 -39.94
CA THR A 228 -6.94 22.63 -39.33
C THR A 228 -6.19 22.23 -38.07
N GLU A 229 -5.15 22.97 -37.71
CA GLU A 229 -4.38 22.70 -36.49
C GLU A 229 -5.29 22.59 -35.25
N ARG A 230 -6.23 23.53 -35.11
CA ARG A 230 -7.20 23.53 -33.99
C ARG A 230 -8.07 22.28 -33.98
N THR A 231 -8.63 21.88 -35.13
CA THR A 231 -9.51 20.71 -35.22
C THR A 231 -8.74 19.42 -34.96
N LEU A 232 -7.58 19.24 -35.59
CA LEU A 232 -6.73 18.06 -35.42
C LEU A 232 -6.28 17.89 -33.97
N ASN A 233 -5.73 18.94 -33.36
CA ASN A 233 -5.33 18.91 -31.95
C ASN A 233 -6.52 18.62 -31.03
N GLY A 234 -7.70 19.19 -31.33
CA GLY A 234 -8.93 18.88 -30.59
C GLY A 234 -9.33 17.41 -30.69
N LYS A 235 -9.29 16.81 -31.90
CA LYS A 235 -9.62 15.40 -32.12
C LYS A 235 -8.61 14.46 -31.46
N PHE A 236 -7.31 14.71 -31.60
CA PHE A 236 -6.28 13.90 -30.94
C PHE A 236 -6.35 13.99 -29.42
N ALA A 237 -6.57 15.19 -28.86
CA ALA A 237 -6.76 15.36 -27.42
C ALA A 237 -8.02 14.62 -26.90
N ASN A 238 -9.13 14.69 -27.64
CA ASN A 238 -10.34 13.92 -27.33
C ASN A 238 -10.08 12.41 -27.36
N ALA A 239 -9.42 11.91 -28.40
CA ALA A 239 -9.07 10.50 -28.52
C ALA A 239 -8.16 10.03 -27.38
N LYS A 240 -7.16 10.85 -26.98
CA LYS A 240 -6.29 10.53 -25.85
C LYS A 240 -7.05 10.46 -24.52
N ARG A 241 -7.94 11.43 -24.25
CA ARG A 241 -8.82 11.41 -23.06
C ARG A 241 -9.73 10.18 -23.06
N TYR A 242 -10.40 9.91 -24.17
CA TYR A 242 -11.29 8.76 -24.29
C TYR A 242 -10.53 7.43 -24.11
N ARG A 243 -9.35 7.30 -24.72
CA ARG A 243 -8.48 6.12 -24.53
C ARG A 243 -8.11 5.94 -23.05
N LEU A 244 -7.76 7.01 -22.35
CA LEU A 244 -7.45 6.97 -20.92
C LEU A 244 -8.66 6.50 -20.09
N ILE A 245 -9.84 7.07 -20.34
CA ILE A 245 -11.09 6.69 -19.66
C ILE A 245 -11.43 5.22 -19.93
N ARG A 246 -11.43 4.81 -21.21
CA ARG A 246 -11.68 3.43 -21.62
C ARG A 246 -10.70 2.45 -20.99
N ALA A 247 -9.40 2.79 -20.97
CA ALA A 247 -8.39 1.94 -20.35
C ALA A 247 -8.61 1.78 -18.85
N HIS A 248 -8.95 2.85 -18.13
CA HIS A 248 -9.28 2.78 -16.69
C HIS A 248 -10.59 2.02 -16.43
N TYR A 249 -11.59 2.13 -17.30
CA TYR A 249 -12.83 1.37 -17.19
C TYR A 249 -12.55 -0.14 -17.37
N LEU A 250 -11.87 -0.51 -18.45
CA LEU A 250 -11.54 -1.91 -18.74
C LEU A 250 -10.58 -2.51 -17.68
N ALA A 251 -9.69 -1.71 -17.10
CA ALA A 251 -8.78 -2.13 -16.05
C ALA A 251 -9.49 -2.67 -14.80
N GLN A 252 -10.74 -2.24 -14.52
CA GLN A 252 -11.54 -2.73 -13.39
C GLN A 252 -11.92 -4.20 -13.54
N PHE A 253 -11.93 -4.73 -14.75
CA PHE A 253 -12.30 -6.12 -15.07
C PHE A 253 -11.10 -7.03 -15.31
N LEU A 254 -9.87 -6.49 -15.22
CA LEU A 254 -8.66 -7.28 -15.35
C LEU A 254 -8.16 -7.75 -13.97
N PRO A 255 -7.46 -8.90 -13.91
CA PRO A 255 -6.86 -9.39 -12.68
C PRO A 255 -5.91 -8.38 -12.03
N HIS A 256 -5.64 -8.56 -10.74
CA HIS A 256 -4.67 -7.75 -10.02
C HIS A 256 -3.27 -7.85 -10.63
N HIS A 257 -2.49 -6.78 -10.49
CA HIS A 257 -1.07 -6.82 -10.79
C HIS A 257 -0.32 -7.46 -9.62
N GLU A 258 0.25 -8.63 -9.85
CA GLU A 258 0.93 -9.43 -8.84
C GLU A 258 2.45 -9.42 -9.07
N PHE A 259 3.20 -9.32 -7.98
CA PHE A 259 4.65 -9.33 -8.02
C PHE A 259 5.21 -9.96 -6.74
N ASP A 260 6.31 -10.70 -6.88
CA ASP A 260 7.10 -11.20 -5.77
C ASP A 260 8.05 -10.11 -5.31
N ARG A 261 7.99 -9.79 -4.02
CA ARG A 261 8.92 -8.90 -3.37
C ARG A 261 9.89 -9.72 -2.53
N THR A 262 11.16 -9.71 -2.93
CA THR A 262 12.25 -10.35 -2.17
C THR A 262 12.99 -9.30 -1.37
N VAL A 263 13.19 -9.53 -0.07
CA VAL A 263 14.05 -8.71 0.76
C VAL A 263 15.16 -9.60 1.29
N ALA A 264 16.38 -9.38 0.82
CA ALA A 264 17.56 -10.11 1.24
C ALA A 264 18.33 -9.27 2.26
N GLU A 265 18.51 -9.82 3.44
CA GLU A 265 19.39 -9.28 4.47
C GLU A 265 20.76 -9.97 4.37
N LEU A 266 21.80 -9.20 4.10
CA LEU A 266 23.15 -9.68 3.88
C LEU A 266 24.05 -9.14 4.98
N PHE A 267 24.95 -9.97 5.49
CA PHE A 267 25.92 -9.59 6.51
C PHE A 267 27.33 -9.61 5.94
N CYS A 268 28.03 -8.48 6.06
CA CYS A 268 29.45 -8.37 5.76
C CYS A 268 30.18 -7.95 7.03
N GLY A 269 30.79 -8.91 7.73
CA GLY A 269 31.34 -8.67 9.06
C GLY A 269 30.24 -8.26 10.04
N GLN A 270 30.35 -7.05 10.61
CA GLN A 270 29.32 -6.48 11.50
C GLN A 270 28.28 -5.62 10.78
N GLN A 271 28.43 -5.39 9.48
CA GLN A 271 27.55 -4.51 8.72
C GLN A 271 26.38 -5.29 8.13
N LYS A 272 25.16 -4.80 8.36
CA LYS A 272 23.92 -5.31 7.76
C LYS A 272 23.59 -4.51 6.50
N LEU A 273 23.50 -5.21 5.38
CA LEU A 273 23.11 -4.68 4.07
C LEU A 273 21.74 -5.24 3.69
N VAL A 274 20.91 -4.43 3.04
CA VAL A 274 19.57 -4.85 2.61
C VAL A 274 19.43 -4.64 1.11
N ALA A 275 19.10 -5.71 0.40
CA ALA A 275 18.74 -5.66 -1.01
C ALA A 275 17.25 -5.99 -1.16
N THR A 276 16.50 -5.15 -1.88
CA THR A 276 15.10 -5.42 -2.23
C THR A 276 14.99 -5.72 -3.71
N GLY A 277 14.33 -6.82 -4.06
CA GLY A 277 13.99 -7.22 -5.41
C GLY A 277 12.49 -7.22 -5.65
N LYS A 278 12.09 -6.96 -6.88
CA LYS A 278 10.70 -7.03 -7.33
C LYS A 278 10.62 -7.76 -8.66
N GLN A 279 9.90 -8.89 -8.69
CA GLN A 279 9.66 -9.67 -9.90
C GLN A 279 8.17 -9.71 -10.21
N VAL A 280 7.77 -9.27 -11.41
CA VAL A 280 6.36 -9.30 -11.81
C VAL A 280 5.94 -10.73 -12.13
N VAL A 281 4.94 -11.25 -11.42
CA VAL A 281 4.36 -12.59 -11.62
C VAL A 281 3.18 -12.49 -12.59
N ALA A 282 2.30 -11.51 -12.39
CA ALA A 282 1.19 -11.21 -13.28
C ALA A 282 1.10 -9.70 -13.54
N LYS A 283 1.05 -9.30 -14.82
CA LYS A 283 0.90 -7.87 -15.17
C LYS A 283 -0.48 -7.33 -14.80
N GLY A 284 -1.54 -8.15 -14.93
CA GLY A 284 -2.91 -7.77 -14.60
C GLY A 284 -3.38 -6.52 -15.33
N TRP A 285 -4.15 -5.68 -14.63
CA TRP A 285 -4.68 -4.41 -15.13
C TRP A 285 -3.63 -3.45 -15.72
N ARG A 286 -2.35 -3.55 -15.34
CA ARG A 286 -1.28 -2.67 -15.86
C ARG A 286 -1.09 -2.79 -17.37
N LEU A 287 -1.53 -3.89 -18.00
CA LEU A 287 -1.46 -4.08 -19.45
C LEU A 287 -2.16 -2.95 -20.24
N LEU A 288 -3.23 -2.38 -19.70
CA LEU A 288 -4.03 -1.35 -20.38
C LEU A 288 -3.53 0.08 -20.14
N LEU A 289 -2.80 0.29 -19.03
CA LEU A 289 -2.35 1.61 -18.57
C LEU A 289 -0.88 1.88 -18.87
N ALA A 290 -0.13 0.88 -19.33
CA ALA A 290 1.23 1.09 -19.80
C ALA A 290 1.22 1.91 -21.10
N GLU A 291 1.39 3.24 -20.99
CA GLU A 291 2.08 3.97 -22.06
C GLU A 291 3.54 3.52 -22.05
N PRO A 292 4.22 3.42 -23.21
CA PRO A 292 5.64 3.17 -23.30
C PRO A 292 6.40 4.42 -22.84
N GLN A 293 6.36 4.71 -21.54
CA GLN A 293 7.34 5.56 -20.89
C GLN A 293 8.19 4.63 -20.03
N ALA A 294 9.46 4.50 -20.43
CA ALA A 294 10.50 3.99 -19.56
C ALA A 294 10.36 4.67 -18.20
N ASP A 295 10.61 3.88 -17.15
CA ASP A 295 10.59 4.29 -15.75
C ASP A 295 11.49 5.52 -15.47
N GLU A 296 11.03 6.72 -15.85
CA GLU A 296 11.55 8.02 -15.44
C GLU A 296 10.71 8.58 -14.29
N ASP A 297 10.28 7.73 -13.37
CA ASP A 297 10.00 8.21 -12.02
C ASP A 297 11.34 8.37 -11.30
N GLY A 298 11.88 9.58 -11.45
CA GLY A 298 12.97 10.06 -10.63
C GLY A 298 12.52 10.24 -9.18
N ASP A 299 12.63 9.17 -8.40
CA ASP A 299 12.93 9.24 -6.97
C ASP A 299 13.78 8.03 -6.54
N GLY A 300 14.86 8.31 -5.83
CA GLY A 300 16.01 7.42 -5.63
C GLY A 300 15.85 6.31 -4.59
N ALA A 301 14.72 5.58 -4.55
CA ALA A 301 14.58 4.42 -3.67
C ALA A 301 13.83 3.27 -4.34
N ALA A 302 14.53 2.14 -4.49
CA ALA A 302 14.11 0.88 -5.13
C ALA A 302 13.93 0.97 -6.66
N ARG A 303 15.07 0.98 -7.38
CA ARG A 303 15.09 0.42 -8.75
C ARG A 303 14.42 -0.96 -8.68
N SER A 304 13.51 -1.24 -9.61
CA SER A 304 12.89 -2.54 -9.84
C SER A 304 13.95 -3.55 -10.30
N GLN A 305 14.92 -3.84 -9.44
CA GLN A 305 15.89 -4.88 -9.67
C GLN A 305 15.22 -6.23 -9.41
N VAL A 306 15.50 -7.20 -10.27
CA VAL A 306 15.19 -8.60 -10.00
C VAL A 306 16.39 -9.16 -9.25
N LEU A 307 16.16 -9.72 -8.07
CA LEU A 307 17.22 -10.40 -7.34
C LEU A 307 17.36 -11.83 -7.89
N PRO A 308 18.59 -12.39 -7.93
CA PRO A 308 18.78 -13.80 -8.24
C PRO A 308 18.12 -14.68 -7.17
N ALA A 309 17.97 -15.97 -7.46
CA ALA A 309 17.51 -16.92 -6.46
C ALA A 309 18.53 -17.01 -5.31
N LEU A 310 18.12 -16.62 -4.11
CA LEU A 310 18.94 -16.64 -2.89
C LEU A 310 18.40 -17.71 -1.92
N ARG A 311 19.27 -18.25 -1.07
CA ARG A 311 18.91 -19.18 0.01
C ARG A 311 19.54 -18.73 1.32
N ASP A 312 18.89 -19.02 2.44
CA ASP A 312 19.44 -18.73 3.75
C ASP A 312 20.77 -19.46 3.97
N GLY A 313 21.77 -18.72 4.48
CA GLY A 313 23.13 -19.23 4.65
C GLY A 313 23.98 -19.25 3.38
N MET A 314 23.47 -18.78 2.24
CA MET A 314 24.28 -18.64 1.02
C MET A 314 25.38 -17.60 1.23
N ALA A 315 26.62 -17.98 0.95
CA ALA A 315 27.75 -17.07 0.93
C ALA A 315 27.79 -16.30 -0.41
N CYS A 316 27.76 -14.98 -0.35
CA CYS A 316 27.90 -14.10 -1.52
C CYS A 316 29.28 -13.44 -1.50
N GLN A 317 30.00 -13.48 -2.63
CA GLN A 317 31.28 -12.76 -2.77
C GLN A 317 31.04 -11.29 -3.12
N ILE A 318 31.83 -10.40 -2.52
CA ILE A 318 31.81 -8.97 -2.83
C ILE A 318 32.74 -8.74 -4.02
N ALA A 319 32.17 -8.38 -5.17
CA ALA A 319 32.94 -8.07 -6.38
C ALA A 319 33.57 -6.66 -6.35
N GLY A 320 32.94 -5.72 -5.65
CA GLY A 320 33.40 -4.34 -5.54
C GLY A 320 32.53 -3.53 -4.58
N ALA A 321 33.03 -2.38 -4.15
CA ALA A 321 32.31 -1.44 -3.31
C ALA A 321 32.52 -0.02 -3.84
N ASP A 322 31.41 0.67 -4.12
CA ASP A 322 31.44 2.05 -4.62
C ASP A 322 30.93 3.02 -3.54
N ILE A 323 31.71 4.05 -3.26
CA ILE A 323 31.29 5.15 -2.38
C ILE A 323 30.45 6.13 -3.20
N LYS A 324 29.14 6.16 -2.91
CA LYS A 324 28.22 7.12 -3.54
C LYS A 324 28.20 8.42 -2.76
N ALA A 325 28.86 9.45 -3.30
CA ALA A 325 28.73 10.81 -2.82
C ALA A 325 27.32 11.36 -3.18
N LEU A 326 26.42 11.35 -2.21
CA LEU A 326 25.05 11.85 -2.37
C LEU A 326 24.91 13.27 -1.80
N LYS A 327 24.05 14.07 -2.41
CA LYS A 327 23.70 15.42 -1.95
C LYS A 327 22.19 15.54 -1.85
N THR A 328 21.70 16.21 -0.81
CA THR A 328 20.28 16.55 -0.70
C THR A 328 19.89 17.49 -1.82
N MET A 329 18.75 17.21 -2.46
CA MET A 329 18.19 18.08 -3.49
C MET A 329 17.05 18.92 -2.88
N PRO A 330 16.92 20.20 -3.28
CA PRO A 330 15.76 20.97 -2.89
C PRO A 330 14.47 20.35 -3.47
N PRO A 331 13.30 20.58 -2.86
CA PRO A 331 12.03 20.11 -3.38
C PRO A 331 11.83 20.53 -4.84
N LYS A 332 11.35 19.61 -5.67
CA LYS A 332 11.02 19.91 -7.07
C LYS A 332 9.88 20.93 -7.11
N PRO A 333 9.96 21.96 -7.97
CA PRO A 333 8.84 22.86 -8.19
C PRO A 333 7.62 22.08 -8.73
N TYR A 334 6.42 22.50 -8.33
CA TYR A 334 5.19 21.86 -8.80
C TYR A 334 5.02 22.00 -10.32
N THR A 335 4.42 21.00 -10.94
CA THR A 335 3.68 21.11 -12.20
C THR A 335 2.22 21.47 -11.93
N GLN A 336 1.43 21.82 -12.95
CA GLN A 336 -0.01 22.09 -12.77
C GLN A 336 -0.75 20.88 -12.19
N GLY A 337 -0.45 19.67 -12.65
CA GLY A 337 -1.08 18.44 -12.16
C GLY A 337 -0.70 18.13 -10.70
N GLU A 338 0.57 18.34 -10.34
CA GLU A 338 1.01 18.18 -8.95
C GLU A 338 0.40 19.23 -8.02
N LEU A 339 0.20 20.47 -8.49
CA LEU A 339 -0.51 21.49 -7.73
C LEU A 339 -1.97 21.10 -7.50
N VAL A 340 -2.68 20.57 -8.51
CA VAL A 340 -4.04 20.01 -8.32
C VAL A 340 -4.03 18.89 -7.28
N LYS A 341 -3.04 18.00 -7.31
CA LYS A 341 -2.85 16.93 -6.31
C LYS A 341 -2.55 17.49 -4.92
N ALA A 342 -1.79 18.58 -4.83
CA ALA A 342 -1.50 19.28 -3.58
C ALA A 342 -2.77 19.95 -3.02
N MET A 343 -3.59 20.57 -3.87
CA MET A 343 -4.91 21.12 -3.48
C MET A 343 -5.85 20.04 -2.96
N LYS A 344 -5.89 18.85 -3.60
CA LYS A 344 -6.63 17.66 -3.11
C LYS A 344 -6.12 17.20 -1.73
N GLY A 345 -4.81 17.15 -1.57
CA GLY A 345 -4.16 16.68 -0.35
C GLY A 345 -3.70 17.77 0.60
N VAL A 346 -4.38 18.92 0.62
CA VAL A 346 -3.93 20.12 1.38
C VAL A 346 -4.01 19.92 2.89
N ALA A 347 -4.84 18.97 3.35
CA ALA A 347 -4.92 18.53 4.74
C ALA A 347 -3.57 18.18 5.38
N ARG A 348 -2.55 17.81 4.58
CA ARG A 348 -1.19 17.55 5.07
C ARG A 348 -0.49 18.79 5.66
N PHE A 349 -0.92 19.99 5.25
CA PHE A 349 -0.36 21.27 5.66
C PHE A 349 -1.11 21.89 6.85
N VAL A 350 -2.15 21.23 7.36
CA VAL A 350 -2.92 21.67 8.53
C VAL A 350 -2.49 20.89 9.76
N THR A 351 -2.22 21.62 10.84
CA THR A 351 -1.75 21.06 12.12
C THR A 351 -2.90 20.55 12.97
N ASP A 352 -4.04 21.22 12.99
CA ASP A 352 -5.21 20.82 13.78
C ASP A 352 -5.81 19.50 13.24
N PRO A 353 -5.89 18.43 14.06
CA PRO A 353 -6.43 17.15 13.64
C PRO A 353 -7.88 17.18 13.16
N ARG A 354 -8.74 18.03 13.74
CA ARG A 354 -10.16 18.15 13.38
C ARG A 354 -10.32 18.78 12.01
N LEU A 355 -9.65 19.91 11.78
CA LEU A 355 -9.66 20.61 10.48
C LEU A 355 -9.01 19.75 9.39
N LYS A 356 -7.95 19.03 9.74
CA LYS A 356 -7.29 18.07 8.84
C LYS A 356 -8.20 16.93 8.42
N GLN A 357 -9.00 16.38 9.33
CA GLN A 357 -9.98 15.35 8.99
C GLN A 357 -11.04 15.92 8.05
N LYS A 358 -11.58 17.09 8.37
CA LYS A 358 -12.61 17.74 7.54
C LYS A 358 -12.14 17.96 6.09
N LEU A 359 -10.91 18.46 5.91
CA LEU A 359 -10.32 18.64 4.58
C LEU A 359 -10.07 17.32 3.82
N LYS A 360 -9.91 16.19 4.52
CA LYS A 360 -9.83 14.89 3.84
C LYS A 360 -11.21 14.47 3.34
N ASP A 361 -12.24 14.67 4.16
CA ASP A 361 -13.62 14.32 3.84
C ASP A 361 -14.15 15.16 2.67
N THR A 362 -13.84 16.46 2.63
CA THR A 362 -14.19 17.37 1.52
C THR A 362 -13.22 17.30 0.33
N THR A 363 -12.27 16.36 0.36
CA THR A 363 -11.28 16.14 -0.70
C THR A 363 -10.35 17.32 -0.98
N GLY A 364 -10.08 18.19 0.00
CA GLY A 364 -9.12 19.29 -0.05
C GLY A 364 -9.75 20.67 -0.27
N ILE A 365 -9.02 21.60 -0.91
CA ILE A 365 -9.52 22.95 -1.23
C ILE A 365 -10.01 23.02 -2.67
N GLY A 366 -11.18 23.62 -2.84
CA GLY A 366 -11.89 23.74 -4.11
C GLY A 366 -12.45 22.39 -4.58
N THR A 367 -13.47 22.44 -5.43
CA THR A 367 -14.07 21.25 -6.04
C THR A 367 -13.30 20.79 -7.27
N GLU A 368 -13.50 19.54 -7.71
CA GLU A 368 -12.84 19.01 -8.90
C GLU A 368 -13.03 19.88 -10.15
N ALA A 369 -14.22 20.45 -10.32
CA ALA A 369 -14.55 21.33 -11.44
C ALA A 369 -13.85 22.71 -11.40
N THR A 370 -13.43 23.18 -10.22
CA THR A 370 -12.97 24.58 -10.06
C THR A 370 -11.45 24.72 -10.00
N ARG A 371 -10.71 23.68 -9.58
CA ARG A 371 -9.25 23.75 -9.38
C ARG A 371 -8.46 24.15 -10.63
N ALA A 372 -8.79 23.56 -11.78
CA ALA A 372 -8.12 23.88 -13.04
C ALA A 372 -8.33 25.34 -13.45
N ASN A 373 -9.54 25.87 -13.22
CA ASN A 373 -9.89 27.27 -13.50
C ASN A 373 -9.19 28.23 -12.55
N ILE A 374 -9.09 27.89 -11.27
CA ILE A 374 -8.33 28.69 -10.28
C ILE A 374 -6.86 28.80 -10.69
N ILE A 375 -6.21 27.67 -11.00
CA ILE A 375 -4.80 27.67 -11.44
C ILE A 375 -4.63 28.48 -12.72
N SER A 376 -5.53 28.33 -13.69
CA SER A 376 -5.51 29.11 -14.94
C SER A 376 -5.68 30.61 -14.67
N GLY A 377 -6.55 30.98 -13.73
CA GLY A 377 -6.74 32.37 -13.28
C GLY A 377 -5.51 32.95 -12.59
N LEU A 378 -4.82 32.18 -11.74
CA LEU A 378 -3.57 32.60 -11.10
C LEU A 378 -2.45 32.83 -12.12
N ILE A 379 -2.41 32.01 -13.17
CA ILE A 379 -1.48 32.20 -14.30
C ILE A 379 -1.85 33.46 -15.09
N ALA A 380 -3.13 33.63 -15.43
CA ALA A 380 -3.60 34.79 -16.20
C ALA A 380 -3.34 36.13 -15.48
N ARG A 381 -3.45 36.15 -14.14
CA ARG A 381 -3.15 37.31 -13.30
C ARG A 381 -1.65 37.54 -13.07
N GLY A 382 -0.79 36.64 -13.55
CA GLY A 382 0.67 36.76 -13.41
C GLY A 382 1.22 36.40 -12.02
N TYR A 383 0.43 35.77 -11.14
CA TYR A 383 0.89 35.28 -9.84
C TYR A 383 1.68 33.96 -9.97
N ILE A 384 1.34 33.16 -10.97
CA ILE A 384 2.05 31.92 -11.29
C ILE A 384 2.62 32.02 -12.70
N VAL A 385 3.91 31.71 -12.85
CA VAL A 385 4.61 31.65 -14.14
C VAL A 385 4.96 30.21 -14.51
N LYS A 386 4.79 29.86 -15.79
CA LYS A 386 5.20 28.56 -16.33
C LYS A 386 6.66 28.61 -16.75
N LYS A 387 7.47 27.65 -16.30
CA LYS A 387 8.85 27.43 -16.74
C LYS A 387 9.00 25.97 -17.16
N GLY A 388 8.94 25.73 -18.47
CA GLY A 388 8.83 24.38 -19.02
C GLY A 388 7.56 23.68 -18.52
N ARG A 389 7.70 22.47 -17.96
CA ARG A 389 6.59 21.71 -17.36
C ARG A 389 6.22 22.20 -15.95
N SER A 390 7.12 22.91 -15.29
CA SER A 390 6.94 23.40 -13.91
C SER A 390 6.26 24.77 -13.84
N ILE A 391 5.67 25.07 -12.69
CA ILE A 391 5.09 26.36 -12.34
C ILE A 391 5.80 26.93 -11.11
N ARG A 392 5.92 28.26 -11.06
CA ARG A 392 6.57 28.98 -9.96
C ARG A 392 5.76 30.22 -9.59
N ALA A 393 5.79 30.59 -8.31
CA ALA A 393 5.28 31.87 -7.86
C ALA A 393 6.13 33.02 -8.44
N SER A 394 5.49 34.12 -8.81
CA SER A 394 6.16 35.36 -9.21
C SER A 394 6.47 36.24 -7.99
N ASP A 395 7.32 37.25 -8.18
CA ASP A 395 7.63 38.24 -7.13
C ASP A 395 6.36 38.96 -6.62
N ALA A 396 5.41 39.20 -7.53
CA ALA A 396 4.11 39.77 -7.18
C ALA A 396 3.29 38.83 -6.28
N ALA A 397 3.37 37.51 -6.50
CA ALA A 397 2.71 36.54 -5.64
C ALA A 397 3.35 36.47 -4.25
N PHE A 398 4.69 36.51 -4.14
CA PHE A 398 5.36 36.59 -2.85
C PHE A 398 4.95 37.84 -2.08
N THR A 399 4.97 38.99 -2.75
CA THR A 399 4.53 40.26 -2.16
C THR A 399 3.08 40.20 -1.67
N LEU A 400 2.18 39.58 -2.46
CA LEU A 400 0.79 39.42 -2.08
C LEU A 400 0.65 38.50 -0.85
N ILE A 401 1.33 37.36 -0.83
CA ILE A 401 1.26 36.41 0.29
C ILE A 401 1.84 37.02 1.58
N ASP A 402 2.91 37.81 1.48
CA ASP A 402 3.48 38.53 2.62
C ASP A 402 2.53 39.63 3.16
N ALA A 403 1.66 40.16 2.31
CA ALA A 403 0.71 41.22 2.67
C ALA A 403 -0.66 40.69 3.15
N VAL A 404 -1.07 39.51 2.73
CA VAL A 404 -2.37 38.92 3.07
C VAL A 404 -2.35 38.43 4.53
N PRO A 405 -3.40 38.72 5.33
CA PRO A 405 -3.54 38.18 6.67
C PRO A 405 -3.37 36.66 6.72
N ALA A 406 -2.56 36.15 7.65
CA ALA A 406 -2.25 34.72 7.75
C ALA A 406 -3.51 33.84 7.85
N ALA A 407 -4.55 34.33 8.52
CA ALA A 407 -5.84 33.63 8.64
C ALA A 407 -6.56 33.43 7.28
N ILE A 408 -6.34 34.28 6.28
CA ILE A 408 -6.92 34.14 4.94
C ILE A 408 -6.09 33.18 4.08
N ALA A 409 -4.77 33.17 4.28
CA ALA A 409 -3.86 32.28 3.56
C ALA A 409 -3.87 30.84 4.13
N ASP A 410 -4.37 30.63 5.35
CA ASP A 410 -4.42 29.33 6.01
C ASP A 410 -5.50 28.41 5.39
N PRO A 411 -5.13 27.23 4.86
CA PRO A 411 -6.09 26.22 4.39
C PRO A 411 -7.05 25.74 5.48
N GLY A 412 -6.70 25.88 6.77
CA GLY A 412 -7.59 25.57 7.89
C GLY A 412 -8.90 26.37 7.88
N THR A 413 -8.84 27.64 7.46
CA THR A 413 -10.03 28.51 7.36
C THR A 413 -11.05 27.97 6.37
N THR A 414 -10.59 27.42 5.23
CA THR A 414 -11.50 26.75 4.28
C THR A 414 -12.20 25.56 4.92
N ALA A 415 -11.52 24.78 5.75
CA ALA A 415 -12.11 23.64 6.45
C ALA A 415 -13.27 24.06 7.37
N VAL A 416 -13.11 25.20 8.06
CA VAL A 416 -14.15 25.78 8.92
C VAL A 416 -15.37 26.21 8.10
N TRP A 417 -15.14 26.80 6.92
CA TRP A 417 -16.24 27.20 6.04
C TRP A 417 -16.99 26.01 5.47
N GLU A 418 -16.30 24.99 4.98
CA GLU A 418 -16.94 23.76 4.50
C GLU A 418 -17.74 23.09 5.63
N GLN A 419 -17.23 23.09 6.87
CA GLN A 419 -18.01 22.61 8.02
C GLN A 419 -19.29 23.40 8.24
N ALA A 420 -19.23 24.73 8.12
CA ALA A 420 -20.42 25.56 8.27
C ALA A 420 -21.43 25.36 7.13
N LEU A 421 -20.96 25.14 5.90
CA LEU A 421 -21.82 24.82 4.75
C LEU A 421 -22.53 23.47 4.94
N ASP A 422 -21.84 22.44 5.43
CA ASP A 422 -22.47 21.15 5.75
C ASP A 422 -23.51 21.28 6.88
N MET A 423 -23.26 22.15 7.87
CA MET A 423 -24.25 22.43 8.92
C MET A 423 -25.49 23.13 8.38
N ILE A 424 -25.35 23.96 7.33
CA ILE A 424 -26.48 24.58 6.64
C ILE A 424 -27.26 23.52 5.85
N GLU A 425 -26.57 22.67 5.10
CA GLU A 425 -27.20 21.55 4.39
C GLU A 425 -27.96 20.62 5.35
N GLY A 426 -27.38 20.35 6.53
CA GLY A 426 -28.00 19.55 7.58
C GLY A 426 -29.05 20.28 8.43
N GLY A 427 -29.37 21.55 8.14
CA GLY A 427 -30.38 22.34 8.86
C GLY A 427 -29.99 22.75 10.30
N GLN A 428 -28.73 22.59 10.69
CA GLN A 428 -28.20 22.91 12.03
C GLN A 428 -27.74 24.38 12.15
N LEU A 429 -27.51 25.05 11.03
CA LEU A 429 -27.12 26.46 10.94
C LEU A 429 -27.94 27.13 9.84
N THR A 430 -28.46 28.33 10.07
CA THR A 430 -29.15 29.08 9.02
C THR A 430 -28.16 29.89 8.18
N LEU A 431 -28.51 30.11 6.92
CA LEU A 431 -27.70 30.92 5.99
C LEU A 431 -27.48 32.34 6.54
N ASP A 432 -28.52 32.97 7.10
CA ASP A 432 -28.42 34.33 7.64
C ASP A 432 -27.41 34.46 8.78
N VAL A 433 -27.39 33.47 9.69
CA VAL A 433 -26.43 33.44 10.80
C VAL A 433 -25.01 33.25 10.27
N PHE A 434 -24.83 32.39 9.27
CA PHE A 434 -23.53 32.21 8.64
C PHE A 434 -23.03 33.49 7.97
N ILE A 435 -23.85 34.13 7.13
CA ILE A 435 -23.50 35.38 6.45
C ILE A 435 -23.20 36.50 7.46
N GLY A 436 -24.01 36.63 8.52
CA GLY A 436 -23.77 37.60 9.60
C GLY A 436 -22.40 37.40 10.27
N LYS A 437 -22.02 36.15 10.55
CA LYS A 437 -20.69 35.81 11.09
C LYS A 437 -19.56 36.16 10.12
N GLN A 438 -19.71 35.86 8.83
CA GLN A 438 -18.69 36.20 7.83
C GLN A 438 -18.54 37.72 7.67
N ALA A 439 -19.64 38.47 7.63
CA ALA A 439 -19.63 39.93 7.52
C ALA A 439 -18.94 40.58 8.74
N ALA A 440 -19.23 40.10 9.95
CA ALA A 440 -18.57 40.56 11.17
C ALA A 440 -17.06 40.26 11.15
N TRP A 441 -16.67 39.06 10.75
CA TRP A 441 -15.26 38.65 10.64
C TRP A 441 -14.50 39.49 9.60
N ILE A 442 -15.08 39.72 8.42
CA ILE A 442 -14.50 40.58 7.38
C ILE A 442 -14.36 42.02 7.90
N SER A 443 -15.37 42.55 8.59
CA SER A 443 -15.32 43.90 9.14
C SER A 443 -14.21 44.06 10.17
N GLN A 444 -14.02 43.05 11.04
CA GLN A 444 -12.91 43.02 12.00
C GLN A 444 -11.55 42.96 11.30
N LEU A 445 -11.40 42.13 10.27
CA LEU A 445 -10.18 42.08 9.48
C LEU A 445 -9.87 43.43 8.82
N ILE A 446 -10.86 44.07 8.20
CA ILE A 446 -10.66 45.39 7.58
C ILE A 446 -10.25 46.42 8.63
N ALA A 447 -10.90 46.45 9.80
CA ALA A 447 -10.54 47.37 10.87
C ALA A 447 -9.11 47.13 11.40
N GLN A 448 -8.72 45.87 11.57
CA GLN A 448 -7.39 45.48 12.08
C GLN A 448 -6.27 45.87 11.11
N TYR A 449 -6.48 45.67 9.81
CA TYR A 449 -5.46 45.92 8.79
C TYR A 449 -5.57 47.32 8.16
N GLY A 450 -6.65 48.06 8.42
CA GLY A 450 -6.88 49.41 7.88
C GLY A 450 -5.89 50.47 8.36
N SER A 451 -5.24 50.25 9.51
CA SER A 451 -4.17 51.11 10.04
C SER A 451 -2.76 50.56 9.79
N THR A 452 -2.63 49.38 9.17
CA THR A 452 -1.33 48.73 8.94
C THR A 452 -0.67 49.30 7.68
N SER A 453 0.52 49.89 7.84
CA SER A 453 1.34 50.31 6.70
C SER A 453 2.13 49.12 6.15
N LEU A 454 1.83 48.70 4.93
CA LEU A 454 2.56 47.63 4.25
C LEU A 454 3.83 48.20 3.56
N SER A 455 5.00 47.77 4.03
CA SER A 455 6.28 48.06 3.34
C SER A 455 6.44 47.09 2.16
N ILE A 456 5.82 47.42 1.03
CA ILE A 456 5.96 46.63 -0.20
C ILE A 456 7.31 46.93 -0.85
N LYS A 457 8.25 45.98 -0.80
CA LYS A 457 9.51 46.05 -1.57
C LYS A 457 9.21 45.84 -3.06
N VAL A 458 8.94 46.93 -3.79
CA VAL A 458 8.79 46.87 -5.24
C VAL A 458 10.12 46.48 -5.89
N HIS A 459 10.26 45.22 -6.29
CA HIS A 459 11.41 44.76 -7.06
C HIS A 459 11.27 45.29 -8.48
N ARG A 460 11.93 46.42 -8.80
CA ARG A 460 12.03 46.91 -10.18
C ARG A 460 12.61 45.80 -11.04
N ARG A 461 11.87 45.38 -12.06
CA ARG A 461 12.28 44.45 -13.11
C ARG A 461 13.72 44.76 -13.54
N ARG A 462 14.67 43.90 -13.15
CA ARG A 462 16.01 43.93 -13.74
C ARG A 462 15.82 43.46 -15.18
N ALA A 463 16.07 44.34 -16.16
CA ALA A 463 16.03 43.99 -17.57
C ALA A 463 16.83 42.69 -17.77
N LEU A 464 16.21 41.70 -18.43
CA LEU A 464 16.89 40.45 -18.77
C LEU A 464 18.17 40.81 -19.53
N ALA A 465 19.32 40.53 -18.92
CA ALA A 465 20.58 40.54 -19.64
C ALA A 465 20.48 39.50 -20.78
N PRO A 466 20.93 39.82 -22.01
CA PRO A 466 20.90 38.86 -23.10
C PRO A 466 21.73 37.63 -22.73
N ASP A 467 21.17 36.48 -23.04
CA ASP A 467 21.69 35.15 -22.76
C ASP A 467 23.09 34.99 -23.35
N ARG A 468 24.14 35.04 -22.52
CA ARG A 468 25.51 34.73 -22.95
C ARG A 468 25.67 33.22 -23.06
N ARG A 469 25.23 32.63 -24.17
CA ARG A 469 25.77 31.38 -24.73
C ARG A 469 25.61 31.31 -26.25
N GLU A 470 26.39 32.11 -26.97
CA GLU A 470 26.91 31.69 -28.27
C GLU A 470 28.37 31.30 -28.08
N HIS A 471 28.67 30.01 -28.25
CA HIS A 471 30.04 29.55 -28.47
C HIS A 471 30.47 30.04 -29.87
N PRO A 472 31.65 30.68 -30.01
CA PRO A 472 32.14 30.98 -31.34
C PRO A 472 32.53 29.68 -32.04
N ARG A 473 31.99 29.49 -33.25
CA ARG A 473 32.52 28.54 -34.24
C ARG A 473 34.00 28.87 -34.44
N ARG A 474 34.87 27.89 -34.19
CA ARG A 474 36.24 27.94 -34.69
C ARG A 474 36.19 27.79 -36.21
N GLU A 475 36.29 28.91 -36.90
CA GLU A 475 36.88 28.93 -38.24
C GLU A 475 38.41 28.85 -38.09
N GLY A 476 39.02 28.04 -38.94
CA GLY A 476 40.46 27.81 -38.98
C GLY A 476 40.77 26.58 -39.81
N GLY A 477 40.68 26.71 -41.14
CA GLY A 477 41.52 25.94 -42.05
C GLY A 477 42.93 26.52 -42.12
N PRO A 478 43.82 26.07 -43.01
CA PRO A 478 43.66 25.05 -44.05
C PRO A 478 44.05 23.62 -43.62
#